data_AF-A0A165AGX9-F1
#
_entry.id   AF-A0A165AGX9-F1
#
_cell.length_a   1.000
_cell.length_b   1.000
_cell.length_c   1.000
_cell.angle_alpha   90.00
_cell.angle_beta   90.00
_cell.angle_gamma   90.00
#
_symmetry.space_group_name_H-M   'P 1'
#
loop_
_entity.id
_entity.type
_entity.pdbx_description
1 polymer ?
#
loop_
_entity_poly.entity_id
_entity_poly.type
_entity_poly.pdbx_seq_one_letter_code
_entity_poly.pdbx_strand_id
1 'polypeptide(L)'
;MTSSNSEASTPRTPPAASPAADVFLSELLERRQRLLTEINTLEQRRNRLQEDIHRHFAGTCDELSHRVRGFQEYLVGALQELSDRAQDLELTPRKVMVQPSPLDQPTTTAPGQSTSAASPFLADEPLIEDMIRGFQDTPDFYGPPWRLRRHLDASHGALLSNWLFQQQGRGAQNSLGSRSRNVLLGAAAIAVLTELYGEDQLQTLVLASTPERLGQWRRGLQDSLGLTREDFGPGANGISLFERPDALIERADRLESQDGLPLILVDAAEQVIDIPILQFPLWLAFAADAHELSMDNLDSDPL
;
A
#
# COMPACT_ATOMS: atom_id res chain seq x y z
N MET A 1 96.97 -42.39 -20.66
CA MET A 1 95.80 -43.04 -20.06
C MET A 1 95.43 -42.21 -18.84
N THR A 2 94.68 -41.14 -19.09
CA THR A 2 93.25 -40.97 -18.75
C THR A 2 93.06 -40.47 -17.32
N SER A 3 93.12 -39.16 -17.20
CA SER A 3 92.69 -38.36 -16.06
C SER A 3 91.24 -38.69 -15.70
N SER A 4 90.99 -38.94 -14.43
CA SER A 4 89.66 -39.03 -13.86
C SER A 4 89.41 -37.85 -12.93
N ASN A 5 88.28 -37.20 -13.19
CA ASN A 5 87.36 -36.65 -12.20
C ASN A 5 87.70 -35.32 -11.52
N SER A 6 87.14 -34.22 -12.05
CA SER A 6 86.52 -33.17 -11.25
C SER A 6 85.66 -32.26 -12.15
N GLU A 7 84.47 -32.72 -12.52
CA GLU A 7 83.40 -31.81 -13.01
C GLU A 7 82.67 -31.27 -11.79
N ALA A 8 82.94 -30.01 -11.47
CA ALA A 8 82.18 -29.26 -10.49
C ALA A 8 80.73 -29.14 -10.96
N SER A 9 79.81 -29.75 -10.21
CA SER A 9 78.37 -29.54 -10.37
C SER A 9 78.02 -28.11 -9.95
N THR A 10 77.81 -27.24 -10.93
CA THR A 10 77.21 -25.92 -10.71
C THR A 10 75.75 -26.09 -10.28
N PRO A 11 75.28 -25.43 -9.22
CA PRO A 11 73.89 -25.52 -8.80
C PRO A 11 72.97 -24.90 -9.86
N ARG A 12 71.94 -25.63 -10.30
CA ARG A 12 70.83 -25.06 -11.08
C ARG A 12 70.07 -24.07 -10.20
N THR A 13 70.29 -22.79 -10.42
CA THR A 13 69.42 -21.71 -9.92
C THR A 13 68.02 -21.89 -10.53
N PRO A 14 66.93 -21.79 -9.76
CA PRO A 14 65.58 -21.84 -10.30
C PRO A 14 65.31 -20.63 -11.21
N PRO A 15 64.48 -20.78 -12.26
CA PRO A 15 64.17 -19.68 -13.17
C PRO A 15 63.47 -18.54 -12.42
N ALA A 16 63.98 -17.32 -12.60
CA ALA A 16 63.39 -16.12 -12.03
C ALA A 16 61.92 -15.98 -12.46
N ALA A 17 61.02 -15.82 -11.48
CA ALA A 17 59.62 -15.54 -11.72
C ALA A 17 59.48 -14.27 -12.58
N SER A 18 58.58 -14.30 -13.57
CA SER A 18 58.35 -13.16 -14.45
C SER A 18 57.73 -12.00 -13.66
N PRO A 19 58.15 -10.74 -13.88
CA PRO A 19 57.70 -9.58 -13.09
C PRO A 19 56.18 -9.35 -13.14
N ALA A 20 55.50 -9.86 -14.19
CA ALA A 20 54.04 -9.84 -14.28
C ALA A 20 53.37 -10.73 -13.22
N ALA A 21 53.95 -11.89 -12.89
CA ALA A 21 53.40 -12.82 -11.91
C ALA A 21 53.42 -12.23 -10.49
N ASP A 22 54.45 -11.47 -10.16
CA ASP A 22 54.57 -10.81 -8.85
C ASP A 22 53.52 -9.69 -8.69
N VAL A 23 53.21 -8.96 -9.76
CA VAL A 23 52.15 -7.94 -9.77
C VAL A 23 50.77 -8.58 -9.57
N PHE A 24 50.45 -9.64 -10.31
CA PHE A 24 49.17 -10.36 -10.11
C PHE A 24 49.04 -10.96 -8.70
N LEU A 25 50.14 -11.48 -8.13
CA LEU A 25 50.14 -11.99 -6.77
C LEU A 25 49.88 -10.87 -5.75
N SER A 26 50.48 -9.69 -5.95
CA SER A 26 50.26 -8.54 -5.07
C SER A 26 48.82 -8.03 -5.13
N GLU A 27 48.21 -7.97 -6.32
CA GLU A 27 46.81 -7.56 -6.51
C GLU A 27 45.84 -8.55 -5.86
N LEU A 28 46.10 -9.86 -5.97
CA LEU A 28 45.32 -10.89 -5.30
C LEU A 28 45.43 -10.81 -3.76
N LEU A 29 46.62 -10.52 -3.23
CA LEU A 29 46.83 -10.33 -1.80
C LEU A 29 46.11 -9.08 -1.28
N GLU A 30 46.16 -7.97 -2.03
CA GLU A 30 45.45 -6.74 -1.70
C GLU A 30 43.92 -6.95 -1.71
N ARG A 31 43.40 -7.61 -2.75
CA ARG A 31 41.97 -7.93 -2.86
C ARG A 31 41.51 -8.86 -1.73
N ARG A 32 42.33 -9.85 -1.35
CA ARG A 32 42.06 -10.71 -0.19
C ARG A 32 42.01 -9.90 1.10
N GLN A 33 42.97 -9.00 1.33
CA GLN A 33 42.97 -8.17 2.54
C GLN A 33 41.75 -7.27 2.60
N ARG A 34 41.38 -6.62 1.49
CA ARG A 34 40.17 -5.81 1.40
C ARG A 34 38.91 -6.61 1.76
N LEU A 35 38.75 -7.79 1.18
CA LEU A 35 37.61 -8.66 1.48
C LEU A 35 37.57 -9.10 2.95
N LEU A 36 38.72 -9.41 3.55
CA LEU A 36 38.79 -9.76 4.99
C LEU A 36 38.39 -8.58 5.89
N THR A 37 38.78 -7.36 5.54
CA THR A 37 38.36 -6.17 6.30
C THR A 37 36.86 -5.94 6.19
N GLU A 38 36.29 -6.14 5.00
CA GLU A 38 34.85 -5.98 4.75
C GLU A 38 34.01 -7.04 5.46
N ILE A 39 34.49 -8.30 5.49
CA ILE A 39 33.86 -9.36 6.28
C ILE A 39 33.85 -8.99 7.77
N ASN A 40 34.97 -8.50 8.31
CA ASN A 40 35.05 -8.14 9.73
C ASN A 40 34.10 -6.98 10.08
N THR A 41 34.00 -5.96 9.22
CA THR A 41 33.06 -4.85 9.47
C THR A 41 31.61 -5.30 9.40
N LEU A 42 31.26 -6.20 8.47
CA LEU A 42 29.93 -6.80 8.38
C LEU A 42 29.60 -7.68 9.59
N GLU A 43 30.54 -8.48 10.06
CA GLU A 43 30.37 -9.30 11.28
C GLU A 43 30.16 -8.43 12.52
N GLN A 44 30.93 -7.35 12.68
CA GLN A 44 30.73 -6.39 13.76
C GLN A 44 29.35 -5.73 13.69
N ARG A 45 28.91 -5.33 12.48
CA ARG A 45 27.59 -4.73 12.28
C ARG A 45 26.47 -5.71 12.58
N ARG A 46 26.60 -6.97 12.16
CA ARG A 46 25.66 -8.05 12.47
C ARG A 46 25.55 -8.25 13.97
N ASN A 47 26.68 -8.33 14.68
CA ASN A 47 26.69 -8.55 16.13
C ASN A 47 26.02 -7.41 16.89
N ARG A 48 26.29 -6.15 16.51
CA ARG A 48 25.59 -4.98 17.08
C ARG A 48 24.08 -5.04 16.83
N LEU A 49 23.67 -5.33 15.59
CA LEU A 49 22.26 -5.45 15.24
C LEU A 49 21.57 -6.56 16.05
N GLN A 50 22.25 -7.69 16.26
CA GLN A 50 21.72 -8.81 17.02
C GLN A 50 21.58 -8.46 18.52
N GLU A 51 22.53 -7.74 19.10
CA GLU A 51 22.43 -7.22 20.47
C GLU A 51 21.29 -6.20 20.62
N ASP A 52 21.14 -5.29 19.66
CA ASP A 52 20.07 -4.30 19.66
C ASP A 52 18.70 -4.98 19.55
N ILE A 53 18.55 -5.96 18.65
CA ILE A 53 17.33 -6.77 18.55
C ILE A 53 17.02 -7.45 19.88
N HIS A 54 17.99 -8.11 20.52
CA HIS A 54 17.76 -8.78 21.81
C HIS A 54 17.37 -7.80 22.92
N ARG A 55 17.99 -6.62 22.97
CA ARG A 55 17.65 -5.58 23.96
C ARG A 55 16.26 -4.99 23.72
N HIS A 56 15.89 -4.72 22.47
CA HIS A 56 14.61 -4.13 22.13
C HIS A 56 13.44 -5.13 22.23
N PHE A 57 13.64 -6.41 21.87
CA PHE A 57 12.58 -7.43 21.94
C PHE A 57 12.13 -7.74 23.37
N ALA A 58 13.04 -7.74 24.33
CA ALA A 58 12.69 -8.05 25.72
C ALA A 58 11.75 -7.01 26.35
N GLY A 59 11.91 -5.72 26.00
CA GLY A 59 11.06 -4.64 26.52
C GLY A 59 9.71 -4.53 25.80
N THR A 60 9.68 -4.67 24.47
CA THR A 60 8.45 -4.52 23.68
C THR A 60 7.48 -5.68 23.87
N CYS A 61 7.95 -6.91 24.09
CA CYS A 61 7.08 -8.04 24.38
C CYS A 61 6.35 -7.93 25.73
N ASP A 62 6.99 -7.32 26.74
CA ASP A 62 6.40 -7.14 28.06
C ASP A 62 5.33 -6.02 28.02
N GLU A 63 5.63 -4.92 27.34
CA GLU A 63 4.69 -3.82 27.11
C GLU A 63 3.48 -4.27 26.25
N LEU A 64 3.71 -5.09 25.23
CA LEU A 64 2.65 -5.71 24.43
C LEU A 64 1.76 -6.61 25.31
N SER A 65 2.36 -7.41 26.19
CA SER A 65 1.64 -8.32 27.09
C SER A 65 0.77 -7.55 28.09
N HIS A 66 1.27 -6.44 28.62
CA HIS A 66 0.51 -5.54 29.48
C HIS A 66 -0.63 -4.85 28.73
N ARG A 67 -0.42 -4.40 27.49
CA ARG A 67 -1.46 -3.76 26.66
C ARG A 67 -2.56 -4.75 26.27
N VAL A 68 -2.19 -5.98 25.88
CA VAL A 68 -3.16 -7.05 25.56
C VAL A 68 -4.00 -7.41 26.78
N ARG A 69 -3.39 -7.49 27.98
CA ARG A 69 -4.13 -7.73 29.23
C ARG A 69 -5.08 -6.58 29.58
N GLY A 70 -4.62 -5.33 29.46
CA GLY A 70 -5.47 -4.16 29.69
C GLY A 70 -6.65 -4.08 28.72
N PHE A 71 -6.44 -4.46 27.45
CA PHE A 71 -7.51 -4.57 26.47
C PHE A 71 -8.52 -5.66 26.85
N GLN A 72 -8.06 -6.83 27.30
CA GLN A 72 -8.94 -7.90 27.77
C GLN A 72 -9.78 -7.46 28.98
N GLU A 73 -9.18 -6.79 29.97
CA GLU A 73 -9.88 -6.27 31.15
C GLU A 73 -10.93 -5.22 30.76
N TYR A 74 -10.60 -4.32 29.82
CA TYR A 74 -11.53 -3.32 29.30
C TYR A 74 -12.72 -3.95 28.56
N LEU A 75 -12.48 -4.96 27.71
CA LEU A 75 -13.52 -5.63 26.94
C LEU A 75 -14.51 -6.37 27.84
N VAL A 76 -14.02 -7.00 28.90
CA VAL A 76 -14.86 -7.66 29.91
C VAL A 76 -15.74 -6.63 30.63
N GLY A 77 -15.15 -5.49 31.03
CA GLY A 77 -15.91 -4.40 31.67
C GLY A 77 -16.98 -3.80 30.75
N ALA A 78 -16.63 -3.52 29.49
CA ALA A 78 -17.57 -2.95 28.51
C ALA A 78 -18.74 -3.91 28.20
N LEU A 79 -18.49 -5.22 28.14
CA LEU A 79 -19.55 -6.23 27.95
C LEU A 79 -20.48 -6.34 29.16
N GLN A 80 -19.95 -6.24 30.38
CA GLN A 80 -20.77 -6.19 31.59
C GLN A 80 -21.61 -4.92 31.63
N GLU A 81 -21.02 -3.76 31.33
CA GLU A 81 -21.76 -2.50 31.31
C GLU A 81 -22.86 -2.48 30.23
N LEU A 82 -22.61 -3.09 29.07
CA LEU A 82 -23.62 -3.26 28.03
C LEU A 82 -24.75 -4.21 28.47
N SER A 83 -24.41 -5.31 29.14
CA SER A 83 -25.37 -6.27 29.70
C SER A 83 -26.28 -5.60 30.73
N ASP A 84 -25.70 -4.82 31.64
CA ASP A 84 -26.45 -4.10 32.68
C ASP A 84 -27.38 -3.06 32.04
N ARG A 85 -26.89 -2.27 31.07
CA ARG A 85 -27.70 -1.31 30.31
C ARG A 85 -28.83 -1.97 29.51
N ALA A 86 -28.62 -3.18 29.02
CA ALA A 86 -29.65 -3.94 28.31
C ALA A 86 -30.72 -4.50 29.27
N GLN A 87 -30.36 -4.82 30.52
CA GLN A 87 -31.31 -5.25 31.55
C GLN A 87 -32.19 -4.11 32.07
N ASP A 88 -31.63 -2.89 32.18
CA ASP A 88 -32.38 -1.69 32.57
C ASP A 88 -33.34 -1.19 31.47
N LEU A 89 -33.23 -1.71 30.25
CA LEU A 89 -34.11 -1.33 29.15
C LEU A 89 -35.46 -2.06 29.26
N GLU A 90 -36.45 -1.43 29.91
CA GLU A 90 -37.84 -1.88 29.88
C GLU A 90 -38.42 -1.77 28.46
N LEU A 91 -38.29 -2.85 27.68
CA LEU A 91 -38.87 -3.01 26.35
C LEU A 91 -40.40 -3.05 26.42
N THR A 92 -41.03 -1.88 26.47
CA THR A 92 -42.48 -1.78 26.30
C THR A 92 -42.80 -1.92 24.81
N PRO A 93 -43.50 -2.97 24.35
CA PRO A 93 -43.81 -3.12 22.93
C PRO A 93 -44.82 -2.03 22.52
N ARG A 94 -44.35 -1.03 21.78
CA ARG A 94 -45.24 -0.06 21.12
C ARG A 94 -46.04 -0.82 20.05
N LYS A 95 -47.29 -1.16 20.36
CA LYS A 95 -48.21 -1.81 19.42
C LYS A 95 -48.56 -0.79 18.32
N VAL A 96 -47.82 -0.82 17.22
CA VAL A 96 -48.13 -0.05 16.01
C VAL A 96 -49.37 -0.69 15.37
N MET A 97 -50.49 0.02 15.38
CA MET A 97 -51.65 -0.34 14.55
C MET A 97 -51.35 0.09 13.12
N VAL A 98 -51.08 -0.88 12.24
CA VAL A 98 -50.96 -0.65 10.79
C VAL A 98 -52.29 -1.08 10.16
N GLN A 99 -52.97 -0.16 9.48
CA GLN A 99 -54.08 -0.51 8.58
C GLN A 99 -53.50 -1.20 7.34
N PRO A 100 -54.02 -2.36 6.91
CA PRO A 100 -53.48 -3.05 5.74
C PRO A 100 -53.89 -2.36 4.44
N SER A 101 -52.89 -2.07 3.61
CA SER A 101 -53.03 -1.68 2.20
C SER A 101 -53.14 -2.94 1.34
N PRO A 102 -53.90 -2.96 0.23
CA PRO A 102 -54.29 -4.16 -0.50
C PRO A 102 -53.17 -4.70 -1.40
N LEU A 103 -52.07 -5.18 -0.80
CA LEU A 103 -51.03 -5.97 -1.47
C LEU A 103 -50.79 -7.34 -0.80
N ASP A 104 -51.64 -7.74 0.16
CA ASP A 104 -51.61 -9.05 0.82
C ASP A 104 -52.07 -10.18 -0.12
N GLN A 105 -51.30 -10.43 -1.18
CA GLN A 105 -51.20 -11.75 -1.78
C GLN A 105 -49.98 -12.45 -1.18
N PRO A 106 -50.12 -13.68 -0.65
CA PRO A 106 -49.04 -14.36 0.02
C PRO A 106 -47.99 -14.79 -1.01
N THR A 107 -46.90 -14.03 -1.11
CA THR A 107 -45.66 -14.53 -1.71
C THR A 107 -44.88 -15.20 -0.60
N THR A 108 -44.83 -16.53 -0.65
CA THR A 108 -44.14 -17.38 0.31
C THR A 108 -42.69 -16.94 0.46
N THR A 109 -42.38 -16.18 1.50
CA THR A 109 -41.01 -15.78 1.84
C THR A 109 -40.51 -16.69 2.96
N ALA A 110 -39.57 -17.55 2.59
CA ALA A 110 -38.74 -18.31 3.52
C ALA A 110 -37.88 -17.33 4.36
N PRO A 111 -37.44 -17.73 5.56
CA PRO A 111 -36.90 -16.80 6.55
C PRO A 111 -35.49 -16.33 6.18
N GLY A 112 -35.32 -15.01 6.21
CA GLY A 112 -34.09 -14.32 6.63
C GLY A 112 -32.79 -14.76 5.95
N GLN A 113 -32.70 -14.60 4.64
CA GLN A 113 -31.39 -14.28 4.06
C GLN A 113 -31.21 -12.78 4.24
N SER A 114 -30.23 -12.39 5.05
CA SER A 114 -29.54 -11.11 4.87
C SER A 114 -29.27 -10.98 3.38
N THR A 115 -29.93 -10.04 2.71
CA THR A 115 -29.52 -9.59 1.39
C THR A 115 -28.12 -9.01 1.59
N SER A 116 -27.10 -9.86 1.45
CA SER A 116 -25.78 -9.41 1.03
C SER A 116 -26.08 -8.59 -0.21
N ALA A 117 -25.94 -7.27 -0.12
CA ALA A 117 -25.94 -6.43 -1.30
C ALA A 117 -25.00 -7.12 -2.30
N ALA A 118 -25.50 -7.42 -3.49
CA ALA A 118 -24.67 -8.01 -4.53
C ALA A 118 -23.46 -7.08 -4.71
N SER A 119 -22.25 -7.62 -4.52
CA SER A 119 -21.04 -6.82 -4.68
C SER A 119 -21.04 -6.22 -6.10
N PRO A 120 -20.86 -4.90 -6.26
CA PRO A 120 -20.94 -4.24 -7.56
C PRO A 120 -19.92 -4.79 -8.56
N PHE A 121 -18.87 -5.45 -8.08
CA PHE A 121 -17.77 -6.00 -8.88
C PHE A 121 -17.92 -7.48 -9.23
N LEU A 122 -18.93 -8.19 -8.69
CA LEU A 122 -19.04 -9.65 -8.86
C LEU A 122 -19.33 -10.06 -10.30
N ALA A 123 -20.07 -9.23 -11.04
CA ALA A 123 -20.38 -9.48 -12.45
C ALA A 123 -19.12 -9.41 -13.33
N ASP A 124 -18.19 -8.53 -12.96
CA ASP A 124 -16.97 -8.22 -13.72
C ASP A 124 -15.71 -8.80 -13.08
N GLU A 125 -15.85 -9.69 -12.09
CA GLU A 125 -14.73 -10.37 -11.41
C GLU A 125 -13.69 -10.96 -12.39
N PRO A 126 -14.06 -11.75 -13.42
CA PRO A 126 -13.06 -12.30 -14.34
C PRO A 126 -12.34 -11.21 -15.14
N LEU A 127 -13.04 -10.14 -15.51
CA LEU A 127 -12.45 -9.01 -16.23
C LEU A 127 -11.43 -8.29 -15.36
N ILE A 128 -11.80 -8.00 -14.10
CA ILE A 128 -10.94 -7.32 -13.13
C ILE A 128 -9.68 -8.16 -12.83
N GLU A 129 -9.83 -9.46 -12.61
CA GLU A 129 -8.68 -10.34 -12.37
C GLU A 129 -7.73 -10.41 -13.57
N ASP A 130 -8.27 -10.48 -14.79
CA ASP A 130 -7.47 -10.47 -16.01
C ASP A 130 -6.74 -9.13 -16.21
N MET A 131 -7.37 -8.00 -15.87
CA MET A 131 -6.69 -6.69 -15.86
C MET A 131 -5.55 -6.63 -14.85
N ILE A 132 -5.79 -7.05 -13.60
CA ILE A 132 -4.77 -7.06 -12.55
C ILE A 132 -3.61 -7.97 -12.94
N ARG A 133 -3.88 -9.13 -13.54
CA ARG A 133 -2.86 -10.03 -14.08
C ARG A 133 -2.10 -9.39 -15.23
N GLY A 134 -2.80 -8.70 -16.14
CA GLY A 134 -2.18 -7.94 -17.23
C GLY A 134 -1.17 -6.90 -16.73
N PHE A 135 -1.48 -6.20 -15.64
CA PHE A 135 -0.56 -5.23 -15.02
C PHE A 135 0.72 -5.85 -14.43
N GLN A 136 0.67 -7.14 -14.08
CA GLN A 136 1.81 -7.90 -13.54
C GLN A 136 2.63 -8.51 -14.68
N ASP A 137 1.99 -9.26 -15.58
CA ASP A 137 2.69 -10.09 -16.56
C ASP A 137 3.08 -9.32 -17.83
N THR A 138 2.25 -8.38 -18.28
CA THR A 138 2.43 -7.67 -19.56
C THR A 138 2.17 -6.17 -19.41
N PRO A 139 3.01 -5.43 -18.66
CA PRO A 139 2.80 -4.00 -18.46
C PRO A 139 2.96 -3.23 -19.78
N ASP A 140 1.93 -2.48 -20.16
CA ASP A 140 1.94 -1.63 -21.35
C ASP A 140 2.41 -0.22 -21.02
N PHE A 141 3.72 0.02 -21.11
CA PHE A 141 4.34 1.32 -20.82
C PHE A 141 3.89 2.46 -21.75
N TYR A 142 3.23 2.14 -22.87
CA TYR A 142 2.78 3.12 -23.86
C TYR A 142 1.26 3.08 -24.09
N GLY A 143 0.52 2.50 -23.14
CA GLY A 143 -0.93 2.35 -23.25
C GLY A 143 -1.65 3.69 -23.44
N PRO A 144 -2.88 3.70 -23.96
CA PRO A 144 -3.70 4.90 -24.03
C PRO A 144 -3.88 5.57 -22.64
N PRO A 145 -4.32 6.83 -22.58
CA PRO A 145 -4.69 7.48 -21.31
C PRO A 145 -5.61 6.58 -20.48
N TRP A 146 -5.54 6.71 -19.16
CA TRP A 146 -6.33 5.92 -18.19
C TRP A 146 -5.94 4.44 -18.05
N ARG A 147 -5.02 3.92 -18.87
CA ARG A 147 -4.43 2.59 -18.65
C ARG A 147 -3.15 2.66 -17.85
N LEU A 148 -2.93 1.64 -17.02
CA LEU A 148 -1.73 1.55 -16.18
C LEU A 148 -0.48 1.30 -17.04
N ARG A 149 0.42 2.28 -17.08
CA ARG A 149 1.71 2.25 -17.80
C ARG A 149 2.89 1.79 -16.95
N ARG A 150 2.62 1.16 -15.82
CA ARG A 150 3.63 0.74 -14.84
C ARG A 150 3.34 -0.69 -14.40
N HIS A 151 4.40 -1.43 -14.11
CA HIS A 151 4.29 -2.78 -13.57
C HIS A 151 3.74 -2.74 -12.15
N LEU A 152 2.69 -3.52 -11.90
CA LEU A 152 2.13 -3.71 -10.57
C LEU A 152 2.72 -4.99 -9.96
N ASP A 153 3.26 -4.92 -8.74
CA ASP A 153 3.74 -6.13 -8.06
C ASP A 153 2.57 -7.04 -7.65
N ALA A 154 2.83 -8.35 -7.54
CA ALA A 154 1.82 -9.33 -7.15
C ALA A 154 1.21 -9.03 -5.78
N SER A 155 2.02 -8.54 -4.84
CA SER A 155 1.56 -8.11 -3.52
C SER A 155 0.55 -6.96 -3.60
N HIS A 156 0.83 -5.95 -4.44
CA HIS A 156 -0.05 -4.81 -4.65
C HIS A 156 -1.33 -5.20 -5.41
N GLY A 157 -1.22 -6.12 -6.38
CA GLY A 157 -2.38 -6.67 -7.07
C GLY A 157 -3.33 -7.43 -6.13
N ALA A 158 -2.80 -8.18 -5.16
CA ALA A 158 -3.61 -8.85 -4.15
C ALA A 158 -4.31 -7.87 -3.19
N LEU A 159 -3.69 -6.73 -2.88
CA LEU A 159 -4.34 -5.68 -2.09
C LEU A 159 -5.45 -4.99 -2.89
N LEU A 160 -5.21 -4.74 -4.18
CA LEU A 160 -6.22 -4.16 -5.06
C LEU A 160 -7.44 -5.09 -5.21
N SER A 161 -7.21 -6.38 -5.43
CA SER A 161 -8.30 -7.36 -5.53
C SER A 161 -9.06 -7.50 -4.20
N ASN A 162 -8.36 -7.50 -3.07
CA ASN A 162 -9.00 -7.50 -1.76
C ASN A 162 -9.89 -6.26 -1.57
N TRP A 163 -9.38 -5.07 -1.87
CA TRP A 163 -10.15 -3.83 -1.76
C TRP A 163 -11.39 -3.83 -2.67
N LEU A 164 -11.28 -4.32 -3.91
CA LEU A 164 -12.43 -4.42 -4.82
C LEU A 164 -13.45 -5.48 -4.34
N PHE A 165 -13.01 -6.69 -4.03
CA PHE A 165 -13.93 -7.81 -3.81
C PHE A 165 -14.39 -7.97 -2.36
N GLN A 166 -13.50 -7.82 -1.39
CA GLN A 166 -13.84 -7.99 0.03
C GLN A 166 -14.38 -6.69 0.63
N GLN A 167 -13.78 -5.56 0.24
CA GLN A 167 -14.16 -4.24 0.77
C GLN A 167 -15.14 -3.49 -0.14
N GLN A 168 -15.52 -4.07 -1.29
CA GLN A 168 -16.49 -3.50 -2.23
C GLN A 168 -16.12 -2.06 -2.65
N GLY A 169 -14.82 -1.78 -2.80
CA GLY A 169 -14.32 -0.46 -3.17
C GLY A 169 -14.35 0.58 -2.04
N ARG A 170 -14.56 0.15 -0.79
CA ARG A 170 -14.62 1.02 0.40
C ARG A 170 -13.69 0.51 1.48
N GLY A 171 -12.53 1.12 1.62
CA GLY A 171 -11.65 0.72 2.71
C GLY A 171 -10.32 1.43 2.78
N ALA A 172 -9.69 1.23 3.94
CA ALA A 172 -8.34 1.66 4.17
C ALA A 172 -7.37 0.49 3.91
N GLN A 173 -6.22 0.82 3.33
CA GLN A 173 -5.11 -0.09 3.11
C GLN A 173 -3.90 0.44 3.87
N ASN A 174 -3.08 -0.47 4.41
CA ASN A 174 -1.80 -0.08 4.96
C ASN A 174 -0.95 0.54 3.85
N SER A 175 -0.21 1.59 4.19
CA SER A 175 0.74 2.20 3.28
C SER A 175 1.80 1.18 2.86
N LEU A 176 2.24 1.29 1.61
CA LEU A 176 3.25 0.40 1.00
C LEU A 176 4.69 0.85 1.31
N GLY A 177 4.85 1.70 2.32
CA GLY A 177 6.13 2.26 2.79
C GLY A 177 6.69 3.38 1.91
N SER A 178 6.01 3.76 0.83
CA SER A 178 6.31 4.99 0.09
C SER A 178 5.07 5.53 -0.62
N ARG A 179 4.95 6.86 -0.64
CA ARG A 179 3.87 7.56 -1.37
C ARG A 179 3.80 7.16 -2.85
N SER A 180 4.94 6.99 -3.51
CA SER A 180 4.97 6.54 -4.91
C SER A 180 4.31 5.18 -5.16
N ARG A 181 4.43 4.25 -4.20
CA ARG A 181 3.76 2.94 -4.27
C ARG A 181 2.27 3.06 -4.00
N ASN A 182 1.87 3.91 -3.05
CA ASN A 182 0.47 4.20 -2.78
C ASN A 182 -0.20 4.83 -4.01
N VAL A 183 0.47 5.80 -4.65
CA VAL A 183 0.02 6.41 -5.89
C VAL A 183 -0.11 5.38 -7.01
N LEU A 184 0.82 4.42 -7.12
CA LEU A 184 0.73 3.35 -8.11
C LEU A 184 -0.47 2.43 -7.86
N LEU A 185 -0.76 2.08 -6.60
CA LEU A 185 -1.94 1.30 -6.26
C LEU A 185 -3.24 2.07 -6.58
N GLY A 186 -3.28 3.37 -6.23
CA GLY A 186 -4.39 4.25 -6.59
C GLY A 186 -4.57 4.39 -8.10
N ALA A 187 -3.48 4.51 -8.86
CA ALA A 187 -3.50 4.52 -10.32
C ALA A 187 -4.06 3.20 -10.90
N ALA A 188 -3.64 2.06 -10.35
CA ALA A 188 -4.18 0.76 -10.77
C ALA A 188 -5.69 0.67 -10.47
N ALA A 189 -6.13 1.14 -9.31
CA ALA A 189 -7.56 1.22 -8.98
C ALA A 189 -8.35 2.11 -9.95
N ILE A 190 -7.82 3.29 -10.28
CA ILE A 190 -8.42 4.18 -11.30
C ILE A 190 -8.51 3.46 -12.64
N ALA A 191 -7.44 2.84 -13.12
CA ALA A 191 -7.43 2.15 -14.41
C ALA A 191 -8.47 1.03 -14.50
N VAL A 192 -8.64 0.24 -13.43
CA VAL A 192 -9.71 -0.77 -13.37
C VAL A 192 -11.09 -0.12 -13.38
N LEU A 193 -11.33 0.86 -12.52
CA LEU A 193 -12.65 1.49 -12.41
C LEU A 193 -13.04 2.28 -13.66
N THR A 194 -12.08 2.89 -14.34
CA THR A 194 -12.31 3.61 -15.59
C THR A 194 -12.70 2.65 -16.72
N GLU A 195 -12.12 1.44 -16.78
CA GLU A 195 -12.54 0.42 -17.74
C GLU A 195 -13.95 -0.11 -17.44
N LEU A 196 -14.35 -0.20 -16.16
CA LEU A 196 -15.66 -0.70 -15.74
C LEU A 196 -16.80 0.31 -15.94
N TYR A 197 -16.60 1.55 -15.48
CA TYR A 197 -17.64 2.58 -15.45
C TYR A 197 -17.53 3.60 -16.60
N GLY A 198 -16.40 3.60 -17.32
CA GLY A 198 -16.10 4.55 -18.36
C GLY A 198 -15.45 5.84 -17.84
N GLU A 199 -14.72 6.51 -18.75
CA GLU A 199 -13.98 7.75 -18.49
C GLU A 199 -14.89 8.93 -18.12
N ASP A 200 -16.12 8.96 -18.65
CA ASP A 200 -17.05 10.07 -18.45
C ASP A 200 -17.81 10.02 -17.11
N GLN A 201 -17.96 8.83 -16.53
CA GLN A 201 -18.76 8.65 -15.31
C GLN A 201 -17.90 8.65 -14.05
N LEU A 202 -16.68 8.13 -14.11
CA LEU A 202 -15.77 8.07 -12.97
C LEU A 202 -14.99 9.37 -12.83
N GLN A 203 -15.15 10.07 -11.68
CA GLN A 203 -14.29 11.20 -11.35
C GLN A 203 -13.46 10.90 -10.09
N THR A 204 -12.13 11.03 -10.21
CA THR A 204 -11.21 10.77 -9.09
C THR A 204 -10.97 12.04 -8.30
N LEU A 205 -11.15 11.98 -6.99
CA LEU A 205 -10.92 13.08 -6.05
C LEU A 205 -9.80 12.66 -5.08
N VAL A 206 -8.66 13.36 -5.12
CA VAL A 206 -7.51 13.05 -4.24
C VAL A 206 -7.45 14.07 -3.11
N LEU A 207 -7.38 13.58 -1.88
CA LEU A 207 -7.18 14.38 -0.66
C LEU A 207 -5.73 14.27 -0.22
N ALA A 208 -5.01 15.40 -0.17
CA ALA A 208 -3.72 15.50 0.49
C ALA A 208 -3.47 16.93 1.01
N SER A 209 -3.10 17.05 2.27
CA SER A 209 -3.03 18.27 3.08
C SER A 209 -2.01 19.31 2.64
N THR A 210 -1.03 18.98 1.80
CA THR A 210 0.01 19.92 1.38
C THR A 210 0.19 19.98 -0.14
N PRO A 211 0.54 21.16 -0.70
CA PRO A 211 0.72 21.31 -2.14
C PRO A 211 1.87 20.46 -2.69
N GLU A 212 2.90 20.16 -1.89
CA GLU A 212 3.98 19.25 -2.25
C GLU A 212 3.46 17.83 -2.48
N ARG A 213 2.57 17.36 -1.59
CA ARG A 213 1.93 16.05 -1.68
C ARG A 213 0.98 15.98 -2.87
N LEU A 214 0.17 17.01 -3.10
CA LEU A 214 -0.67 17.09 -4.30
C LEU A 214 0.17 17.09 -5.58
N GLY A 215 1.33 17.75 -5.57
CA GLY A 215 2.29 17.71 -6.67
C GLY A 215 2.83 16.31 -6.93
N GLN A 216 3.10 15.53 -5.88
CA GLN A 216 3.54 14.13 -5.99
C GLN A 216 2.44 13.22 -6.54
N TRP A 217 1.21 13.35 -6.03
CA TRP A 217 0.04 12.64 -6.56
C TRP A 217 -0.18 12.95 -8.03
N ARG A 218 -0.19 14.24 -8.41
CA ARG A 218 -0.34 14.66 -9.81
C ARG A 218 0.72 14.02 -10.70
N ARG A 219 2.00 14.14 -10.34
CA ARG A 219 3.12 13.60 -11.13
C ARG A 219 3.05 12.08 -11.23
N GLY A 220 2.78 11.39 -10.12
CA GLY A 220 2.70 9.94 -10.10
C GLY A 220 1.51 9.40 -10.90
N LEU A 221 0.36 10.08 -10.86
CA LEU A 221 -0.80 9.73 -11.68
C LEU A 221 -0.57 10.02 -13.17
N GLN A 222 0.04 11.16 -13.52
CA GLN A 222 0.43 11.48 -14.90
C GLN A 222 1.38 10.43 -15.49
N ASP A 223 2.38 10.03 -14.72
CA ASP A 223 3.37 9.04 -15.13
C ASP A 223 2.79 7.62 -15.19
N SER A 224 1.88 7.27 -14.27
CA SER A 224 1.31 5.91 -14.20
C SER A 224 0.15 5.69 -15.16
N LEU A 225 -0.64 6.72 -15.48
CA LEU A 225 -1.84 6.62 -16.33
C LEU A 225 -1.69 7.33 -17.69
N GLY A 226 -0.58 8.03 -17.90
CA GLY A 226 -0.35 8.74 -19.15
C GLY A 226 -1.17 10.01 -19.34
N LEU A 227 -1.64 10.60 -18.25
CA LEU A 227 -2.51 11.78 -18.24
C LEU A 227 -1.74 13.04 -18.59
N THR A 228 -2.42 14.00 -19.23
CA THR A 228 -1.87 15.31 -19.56
C THR A 228 -2.23 16.32 -18.47
N ARG A 229 -2.15 17.63 -18.76
CA ARG A 229 -2.60 18.68 -17.84
C ARG A 229 -4.10 18.94 -17.91
N GLU A 230 -4.74 18.60 -19.03
CA GLU A 230 -6.16 18.88 -19.26
C GLU A 230 -7.07 17.93 -18.49
N ASP A 231 -6.58 16.73 -18.20
CA ASP A 231 -7.26 15.72 -17.37
C ASP A 231 -7.32 16.12 -15.88
N PHE A 232 -6.62 17.18 -15.48
CA PHE A 232 -6.63 17.70 -14.11
C PHE A 232 -7.38 19.02 -14.04
N GLY A 233 -8.46 19.05 -13.27
CA GLY A 233 -9.15 20.28 -12.96
C GLY A 233 -10.62 20.09 -12.62
N PRO A 234 -11.29 21.17 -12.18
CA PRO A 234 -12.66 21.10 -11.69
C PRO A 234 -13.72 20.81 -12.78
N GLY A 235 -13.40 21.09 -14.05
CA GLY A 235 -14.32 21.00 -15.18
C GLY A 235 -14.02 19.91 -16.20
N ALA A 236 -12.97 19.11 -16.01
CA ALA A 236 -12.66 17.97 -16.87
C ALA A 236 -13.17 16.68 -16.19
N ASN A 237 -13.69 15.74 -16.99
CA ASN A 237 -14.01 14.37 -16.58
C ASN A 237 -12.71 13.63 -16.26
N GLY A 238 -12.11 13.95 -15.10
CA GLY A 238 -10.79 13.45 -14.74
C GLY A 238 -10.45 13.60 -13.26
N ILE A 239 -9.22 13.99 -12.95
CA ILE A 239 -8.69 13.96 -11.58
C ILE A 239 -8.71 15.36 -10.95
N SER A 240 -9.37 15.48 -9.80
CA SER A 240 -9.37 16.70 -8.98
C SER A 240 -8.56 16.48 -7.70
N LEU A 241 -7.78 17.49 -7.33
CA LEU A 241 -6.83 17.47 -6.22
C LEU A 241 -7.29 18.46 -5.15
N PHE A 242 -7.36 18.04 -3.89
CA PHE A 242 -7.90 18.84 -2.78
C PHE A 242 -6.96 18.83 -1.58
N GLU A 243 -6.71 20.02 -1.03
CA GLU A 243 -6.00 20.19 0.25
C GLU A 243 -6.95 20.05 1.45
N ARG A 244 -8.23 20.40 1.25
CA ARG A 244 -9.23 20.45 2.31
C ARG A 244 -10.35 19.45 2.05
N PRO A 245 -10.77 18.68 3.07
CA PRO A 245 -11.84 17.70 2.93
C PRO A 245 -13.20 18.37 2.63
N ASP A 246 -13.48 19.55 3.19
CA ASP A 246 -14.72 20.30 2.93
C ASP A 246 -15.02 20.48 1.44
N ALA A 247 -14.00 20.91 0.68
CA ALA A 247 -14.13 21.18 -0.75
C ALA A 247 -14.25 19.88 -1.58
N LEU A 248 -13.64 18.79 -1.10
CA LEU A 248 -13.77 17.48 -1.71
C LEU A 248 -15.20 16.95 -1.55
N ILE A 249 -15.75 17.04 -0.34
CA ILE A 249 -17.11 16.58 -0.03
C ILE A 249 -18.14 17.35 -0.89
N GLU A 250 -18.04 18.68 -0.96
CA GLU A 250 -18.94 19.48 -1.79
C GLU A 250 -18.85 19.08 -3.28
N ARG A 251 -17.65 18.77 -3.77
CA ARG A 251 -17.47 18.31 -5.16
C ARG A 251 -18.06 16.93 -5.38
N ALA A 252 -17.88 16.01 -4.43
CA ALA A 252 -18.38 14.66 -4.48
C ALA A 252 -19.92 14.64 -4.45
N ASP A 253 -20.55 15.40 -3.55
CA ASP A 253 -22.01 15.55 -3.50
C ASP A 253 -22.58 16.10 -4.82
N ARG A 254 -21.91 17.09 -5.42
CA ARG A 254 -22.30 17.62 -6.73
C ARG A 254 -22.20 16.59 -7.83
N LEU A 255 -21.20 15.72 -7.78
CA LEU A 255 -20.98 14.67 -8.76
C LEU A 255 -22.07 13.59 -8.65
N GLU A 256 -22.39 13.14 -7.44
CA GLU A 256 -23.48 12.18 -7.22
C GLU A 256 -24.82 12.74 -7.67
N SER A 257 -25.05 14.04 -7.43
CA SER A 257 -26.25 14.74 -7.90
C SER A 257 -26.36 14.82 -9.43
N GLN A 258 -25.26 14.55 -10.15
CA GLN A 258 -25.17 14.53 -11.62
C GLN A 258 -25.05 13.09 -12.18
N ASP A 259 -25.39 12.07 -11.39
CA ASP A 259 -25.27 10.64 -11.73
C ASP A 259 -23.81 10.18 -12.04
N GLY A 260 -22.82 10.97 -11.63
CA GLY A 260 -21.41 10.61 -11.68
C GLY A 260 -20.96 9.82 -10.46
N LEU A 261 -19.86 9.09 -10.59
CA LEU A 261 -19.32 8.20 -9.56
C LEU A 261 -18.03 8.78 -8.95
N PRO A 262 -18.06 9.25 -7.69
CA PRO A 262 -16.86 9.79 -7.05
C PRO A 262 -15.98 8.66 -6.52
N LEU A 263 -14.73 8.63 -6.98
CA LEU A 263 -13.67 7.80 -6.38
C LEU A 263 -12.78 8.69 -5.53
N ILE A 264 -12.79 8.47 -4.22
CA ILE A 264 -12.00 9.27 -3.28
C ILE A 264 -10.71 8.54 -2.92
N LEU A 265 -9.56 9.18 -3.15
CA LEU A 265 -8.25 8.69 -2.72
C LEU A 265 -7.73 9.58 -1.60
N VAL A 266 -7.38 8.98 -0.47
CA VAL A 266 -6.86 9.71 0.71
C VAL A 266 -5.39 9.37 0.92
N ASP A 267 -4.53 10.39 0.91
CA ASP A 267 -3.09 10.22 1.11
C ASP A 267 -2.76 9.62 2.48
N ALA A 268 -1.65 8.88 2.55
CA ALA A 268 -1.23 8.17 3.75
C ALA A 268 -0.92 9.09 4.95
N ALA A 269 -0.59 10.35 4.67
CA ALA A 269 -0.32 11.34 5.70
C ALA A 269 -1.58 11.98 6.30
N GLU A 270 -2.76 11.73 5.74
CA GLU A 270 -4.02 12.21 6.32
C GLU A 270 -4.40 11.38 7.55
N GLN A 271 -4.18 11.96 8.73
CA GLN A 271 -4.47 11.29 10.00
C GLN A 271 -5.95 11.40 10.40
N VAL A 272 -6.65 12.39 9.87
CA VAL A 272 -8.06 12.67 10.19
C VAL A 272 -8.86 12.62 8.90
N ILE A 273 -9.83 11.71 8.87
CA ILE A 273 -10.78 11.58 7.76
C ILE A 273 -12.14 12.04 8.28
N ASP A 274 -12.73 13.00 7.58
CA ASP A 274 -14.06 13.49 7.90
C ASP A 274 -15.10 12.39 7.64
N ILE A 275 -15.97 12.17 8.63
CA ILE A 275 -17.02 11.13 8.59
C ILE A 275 -17.86 11.17 7.31
N PRO A 276 -18.25 12.35 6.76
CA PRO A 276 -18.97 12.43 5.49
C PRO A 276 -18.27 11.72 4.32
N ILE A 277 -16.93 11.64 4.29
CA ILE A 277 -16.22 10.93 3.21
C ILE A 277 -16.61 9.45 3.14
N LEU A 278 -16.97 8.85 4.29
CA LEU A 278 -17.33 7.43 4.37
C LEU A 278 -18.72 7.12 3.79
N GLN A 279 -19.52 8.15 3.49
CA GLN A 279 -20.84 7.97 2.90
C GLN A 279 -20.78 7.66 1.40
N PHE A 280 -19.70 8.05 0.73
CA PHE A 280 -19.52 7.89 -0.70
C PHE A 280 -19.30 6.43 -1.11
N PRO A 281 -19.66 6.06 -2.35
CA PRO A 281 -19.65 4.68 -2.80
C PRO A 281 -18.27 4.08 -2.93
N LEU A 282 -17.27 4.87 -3.33
CA LEU A 282 -15.91 4.42 -3.56
C LEU A 282 -14.90 5.31 -2.85
N TRP A 283 -14.11 4.70 -1.96
CA TRP A 283 -13.00 5.38 -1.32
C TRP A 283 -11.87 4.41 -0.95
N LEU A 284 -10.65 4.87 -1.17
CA LEU A 284 -9.42 4.18 -0.82
C LEU A 284 -8.56 5.12 0.02
N ALA A 285 -8.37 4.77 1.29
CA ALA A 285 -7.49 5.50 2.18
C ALA A 285 -6.19 4.73 2.42
N PHE A 286 -5.07 5.43 2.44
CA PHE A 286 -3.80 4.84 2.86
C PHE A 286 -3.56 5.17 4.33
N ALA A 287 -3.12 4.18 5.11
CA ALA A 287 -2.74 4.36 6.51
C ALA A 287 -1.21 4.26 6.61
N ALA A 288 -0.53 5.39 6.81
CA ALA A 288 0.92 5.41 7.02
C ALA A 288 1.32 4.76 8.34
N ASP A 289 2.43 4.03 8.33
CA ASP A 289 3.06 3.56 9.55
C ASP A 289 3.73 4.73 10.30
N ALA A 290 3.88 4.59 11.62
CA ALA A 290 4.49 5.62 12.47
C ALA A 290 5.88 6.08 11.99
N HIS A 291 6.65 5.18 11.38
CA HIS A 291 7.95 5.49 10.80
C HIS A 291 7.83 6.38 9.56
N GLU A 292 6.89 6.10 8.66
CA GLU A 292 6.68 6.89 7.43
C GLU A 292 6.24 8.32 7.77
N LEU A 293 5.32 8.47 8.72
CA LEU A 293 4.90 9.78 9.22
C LEU A 293 6.06 10.57 9.83
N SER A 294 6.98 9.90 10.52
CA SER A 294 8.14 10.56 11.14
C SER A 294 9.15 11.07 10.12
N MET A 295 9.41 10.31 9.04
CA MET A 295 10.32 10.73 7.97
C MET A 295 9.73 11.88 7.15
N ASP A 296 8.42 11.85 6.89
CA ASP A 296 7.74 12.88 6.13
C ASP A 296 7.69 14.23 6.91
N ASN A 297 7.61 14.18 8.24
CA ASN A 297 7.72 15.38 9.10
C ASN A 297 9.13 15.97 9.12
N LEU A 298 10.19 15.14 9.04
CA LEU A 298 11.58 15.60 9.02
C LEU A 298 11.93 16.36 7.73
N ASP A 299 11.34 15.97 6.59
CA ASP A 299 11.49 16.69 5.31
C ASP A 299 10.67 17.99 5.25
N SER A 300 9.77 18.20 6.21
CA SER A 300 8.87 19.38 6.28
C SER A 300 9.44 20.55 7.07
N ASP A 301 10.49 20.35 7.88
CA ASP A 301 11.12 21.41 8.66
C ASP A 301 12.15 22.18 7.80
N PRO A 302 11.93 23.48 7.52
CA PRO A 302 12.96 24.29 6.89
C PRO A 302 14.03 24.63 7.93
N LEU A 303 15.29 24.37 7.59
CA LEU A 303 16.45 24.98 8.28
C LEU A 303 16.46 26.50 8.11
#